data_AF-A0A0K0DD85-F1
#
_entry.id   AF-A0A0K0DD85-F1
#
_cell.length_a   1.000
_cell.length_b   1.000
_cell.length_c   1.000
_cell.angle_alpha   90.00
_cell.angle_beta   90.00
_cell.angle_gamma   90.00
#
_symmetry.space_group_name_H-M   'P 1'
#
loop_
_entity.id
_entity.type
_entity.pdbx_description
1 polymer ?
#
loop_
_entity_poly.entity_id
_entity_poly.type
_entity_poly.pdbx_seq_one_letter_code
_entity_poly.pdbx_strand_id
1 'polypeptide(L)'
;MRHLSEAGHSGSETDADDFVLLDSISKRTLFDLIGVLNIAYPDYDFSNVKSSSFSLIPSVDIVMKAVDSKFYATVNGYAYMKDELWLAVSSEIQPNDCRIYSFKSNYSDDPFSEDGCLWWLNFFFHNKTLKRVLLLSCRAMSQSAAVNDPLWDLEDE
;
A
#
# COMPACT_ATOMS: atom_id res chain seq x y z
N MET A 1 34.70 21.09 42.67
CA MET A 1 34.74 19.80 41.94
C MET A 1 33.39 19.68 41.23
N ARG A 2 33.34 19.92 39.91
CA ARG A 2 32.89 18.95 38.87
C ARG A 2 31.46 18.40 39.15
N HIS A 3 30.42 18.51 38.33
CA HIS A 3 30.26 18.77 36.89
C HIS A 3 28.76 19.13 36.60
N LEU A 4 28.51 19.89 35.54
CA LEU A 4 27.21 20.15 34.88
C LEU A 4 26.76 18.97 33.99
N SER A 5 25.52 19.10 33.46
CA SER A 5 24.87 18.38 32.33
C SER A 5 24.06 17.12 32.66
N GLU A 6 22.92 16.82 32.03
CA GLU A 6 21.94 17.51 31.17
C GLU A 6 20.75 16.55 31.07
N ALA A 7 19.54 17.07 30.88
CA ALA A 7 18.37 16.24 30.56
C ALA A 7 18.58 15.60 29.18
N GLY A 8 18.61 14.26 29.12
CA GLY A 8 18.62 13.52 27.87
C GLY A 8 17.29 13.67 27.14
N HIS A 9 17.15 14.73 26.35
CA HIS A 9 16.28 14.74 25.17
C HIS A 9 16.89 13.76 24.17
N SER A 10 16.31 12.58 24.03
CA SER A 10 16.58 11.72 22.87
C SER A 10 15.86 12.33 21.68
N GLY A 11 16.58 13.19 20.96
CA GLY A 11 16.15 13.71 19.67
C GLY A 11 16.04 12.56 18.68
N SER A 12 14.81 12.27 18.25
CA SER A 12 14.57 11.58 16.99
C SER A 12 14.82 12.60 15.88
N GLU A 13 16.08 12.76 15.47
CA GLU A 13 16.45 13.39 14.20
C GLU A 13 16.01 12.45 13.07
N THR A 14 14.73 12.50 12.72
CA THR A 14 14.32 12.16 11.36
C THR A 14 14.42 13.45 10.57
N ASP A 15 15.41 13.52 9.67
CA ASP A 15 15.58 14.57 8.66
C ASP A 15 14.22 14.97 8.07
N ALA A 16 13.66 16.03 8.64
CA ALA A 16 12.47 16.70 8.20
C ALA A 16 12.93 17.95 7.44
N ASP A 17 13.26 17.74 6.17
CA ASP A 17 13.34 18.69 5.05
C ASP A 17 14.28 18.02 4.03
N ASP A 18 13.80 17.44 2.93
CA ASP A 18 13.39 18.23 1.78
C ASP A 18 12.58 17.36 0.78
N PHE A 19 11.45 16.79 1.24
CA PHE A 19 10.46 16.30 0.28
C PHE A 19 9.60 17.48 -0.12
N VAL A 20 10.06 18.17 -1.17
CA VAL A 20 9.29 19.13 -1.96
C VAL A 20 7.82 18.70 -1.98
N LEU A 21 6.92 19.57 -1.53
CA LEU A 21 5.46 19.45 -1.64
C LEU A 21 5.05 19.37 -3.13
N LEU A 22 5.34 18.24 -3.78
CA LEU A 22 5.40 18.16 -5.25
C LEU A 22 4.06 17.87 -5.91
N ASP A 23 2.98 17.67 -5.14
CA ASP A 23 1.62 17.97 -5.59
C ASP A 23 0.61 17.55 -4.55
N SER A 24 -0.26 18.48 -4.14
CA SER A 24 -1.48 18.11 -3.45
C SER A 24 -2.33 17.22 -4.36
N ILE A 25 -2.77 16.06 -3.87
CA ILE A 25 -3.77 15.24 -4.57
C ILE A 25 -5.04 16.09 -4.73
N SER A 26 -5.48 16.29 -5.98
CA SER A 26 -6.70 17.05 -6.24
C SER A 26 -7.91 16.40 -5.58
N LYS A 27 -8.92 17.18 -5.16
CA LYS A 27 -10.17 16.65 -4.57
C LYS A 27 -10.85 15.61 -5.47
N ARG A 28 -10.82 15.83 -6.80
CA ARG A 28 -11.36 14.89 -7.78
C ARG A 28 -10.60 13.58 -7.77
N THR A 29 -9.27 13.63 -7.89
CA THR A 29 -8.44 12.42 -7.82
C THR A 29 -8.66 11.69 -6.50
N LEU A 30 -8.66 12.38 -5.37
CA LEU A 30 -8.88 11.77 -4.06
C LEU A 30 -10.23 11.06 -4.00
N PHE A 31 -11.29 11.69 -4.52
CA PHE A 31 -12.60 11.06 -4.64
C PHE A 31 -12.56 9.78 -5.48
N ASP A 32 -11.88 9.81 -6.63
CA ASP A 32 -11.74 8.62 -7.49
C ASP A 32 -10.98 7.49 -6.76
N LEU A 33 -9.89 7.79 -6.05
CA LEU A 33 -9.10 6.81 -5.30
C LEU A 33 -9.90 6.19 -4.13
N ILE A 34 -10.60 7.02 -3.36
CA ILE A 34 -11.48 6.53 -2.27
C ILE A 34 -12.63 5.71 -2.84
N GLY A 35 -13.20 6.11 -3.98
CA GLY A 35 -14.22 5.34 -4.68
C GLY A 35 -13.74 3.92 -5.03
N VAL A 36 -12.51 3.78 -5.51
CA VAL A 36 -11.91 2.47 -5.79
C VAL A 36 -11.71 1.64 -4.52
N LEU A 37 -11.29 2.25 -3.39
CA LEU A 37 -11.21 1.56 -2.10
C LEU A 37 -12.57 1.03 -1.64
N ASN A 38 -13.59 1.88 -1.66
CA ASN A 38 -14.97 1.50 -1.29
C ASN A 38 -15.52 0.36 -2.16
N ILE A 39 -15.12 0.28 -3.44
CA ILE A 39 -15.52 -0.81 -4.33
C ILE A 39 -14.73 -2.09 -4.03
N ALA A 40 -13.42 -1.98 -3.82
CA ALA A 40 -12.55 -3.14 -3.61
C ALA A 40 -12.75 -3.79 -2.23
N TYR A 41 -13.13 -2.99 -1.23
CA TYR A 41 -13.25 -3.38 0.18
C TYR A 41 -14.55 -2.85 0.78
N PRO A 42 -15.71 -3.40 0.37
CA PRO A 42 -17.03 -2.86 0.75
C PRO A 42 -17.33 -2.94 2.25
N ASP A 43 -16.63 -3.82 2.97
CA ASP A 43 -16.79 -4.02 4.42
C ASP A 43 -16.01 -3.01 5.27
N TYR A 44 -15.24 -2.11 4.66
CA TYR A 44 -14.39 -1.13 5.33
C TYR A 44 -14.86 0.30 5.07
N ASP A 45 -14.76 1.17 6.09
CA ASP A 45 -15.11 2.59 5.98
C ASP A 45 -13.89 3.44 5.59
N PHE A 46 -13.88 3.92 4.34
CA PHE A 46 -12.85 4.84 3.85
C PHE A 46 -13.28 6.33 3.88
N SER A 47 -14.41 6.67 4.52
CA SER A 47 -14.95 8.04 4.54
C SER A 47 -14.00 9.07 5.15
N ASN A 48 -13.12 8.63 6.06
CA ASN A 48 -12.15 9.49 6.74
C ASN A 48 -10.77 9.53 6.08
N VAL A 49 -10.56 8.80 4.97
CA VAL A 49 -9.28 8.76 4.27
C VAL A 49 -8.92 10.14 3.73
N LYS A 50 -7.69 10.57 3.99
CA LYS A 50 -7.17 11.88 3.57
C LYS A 50 -6.12 11.71 2.48
N SER A 51 -5.84 12.79 1.75
CA SER A 51 -4.75 12.82 0.77
C SER A 51 -3.39 12.45 1.36
N SER A 52 -3.17 12.72 2.65
CA SER A 52 -1.95 12.33 3.39
C SER A 52 -1.76 10.83 3.57
N SER A 53 -2.81 10.02 3.37
CA SER A 53 -2.73 8.54 3.37
C SER A 53 -2.19 8.00 2.05
N PHE A 54 -1.92 8.87 1.07
CA PHE A 54 -1.37 8.51 -0.22
C PHE A 54 -0.02 9.20 -0.45
N SER A 55 0.88 8.51 -1.14
CA SER A 55 2.14 9.06 -1.59
C SER A 55 2.25 8.92 -3.10
N LEU A 56 2.73 9.97 -3.78
CA LEU A 56 2.96 9.94 -5.22
C LEU A 56 4.20 9.09 -5.53
N ILE A 57 4.07 8.18 -6.49
CA ILE A 57 5.19 7.36 -6.97
C ILE A 57 5.72 7.95 -8.29
N PRO A 58 7.03 8.23 -8.37
CA PRO A 58 7.61 8.91 -9.55
C PRO A 58 7.49 8.16 -10.88
N SER A 59 7.58 6.82 -10.86
CA SER A 59 7.52 6.00 -12.08
C SER A 59 7.01 4.59 -11.81
N VAL A 60 6.53 3.93 -12.87
CA VAL A 60 6.11 2.52 -12.80
C VAL A 60 7.27 1.58 -12.45
N ASP A 61 8.51 1.90 -12.83
CA ASP A 61 9.68 1.08 -12.51
C ASP A 61 9.87 0.88 -11.00
N ILE A 62 9.55 1.92 -10.20
CA ILE A 62 9.60 1.83 -8.74
C ILE A 62 8.55 0.85 -8.23
N VAL A 63 7.34 0.89 -8.79
CA VAL A 63 6.27 -0.05 -8.46
C VAL A 63 6.66 -1.48 -8.84
N MET A 64 7.16 -1.68 -10.06
CA MET A 64 7.59 -2.98 -10.54
C MET A 64 8.68 -3.56 -9.65
N LYS A 65 9.71 -2.78 -9.32
CA LYS A 65 10.78 -3.22 -8.42
C LYS A 65 10.25 -3.59 -7.03
N ALA A 66 9.31 -2.82 -6.48
CA ALA A 66 8.73 -3.10 -5.17
C ALA A 66 7.91 -4.40 -5.16
N VAL A 67 7.05 -4.60 -6.17
CA VAL A 67 6.25 -5.80 -6.35
C VAL A 67 7.14 -7.01 -6.62
N ASP A 68 8.05 -6.91 -7.58
CA ASP A 68 8.99 -7.99 -7.95
C ASP A 68 9.77 -8.47 -6.73
N SER A 69 10.32 -7.54 -5.94
CA SER A 69 11.10 -7.86 -4.74
C SER A 69 10.29 -8.68 -3.73
N LYS A 70 9.03 -8.29 -3.48
CA LYS A 70 8.14 -9.04 -2.58
C LYS A 70 7.74 -10.39 -3.15
N PHE A 71 7.43 -10.45 -4.44
CA PHE A 71 6.94 -11.65 -5.10
C PHE A 71 8.03 -12.70 -5.27
N TYR A 72 9.26 -12.32 -5.61
CA TYR A 72 10.40 -13.25 -5.63
C TYR A 72 10.64 -13.92 -4.27
N ALA A 73 10.34 -13.22 -3.17
CA ALA A 73 10.52 -13.76 -1.83
C ALA A 73 9.37 -14.66 -1.34
N THR A 74 8.18 -14.59 -1.96
CA THR A 74 6.96 -15.19 -1.38
C THR A 74 6.08 -15.97 -2.36
N VAL A 75 6.27 -15.79 -3.67
CA VAL A 75 5.49 -16.45 -4.71
C VAL A 75 6.37 -17.46 -5.45
N ASN A 76 6.09 -18.74 -5.24
CA ASN A 76 6.79 -19.83 -5.91
C ASN A 76 6.59 -19.72 -7.43
N GLY A 77 7.70 -19.73 -8.19
CA GLY A 77 7.64 -19.66 -9.65
C GLY A 77 7.36 -18.26 -10.22
N TYR A 78 7.47 -17.19 -9.42
CA TYR A 78 7.21 -15.82 -9.89
C TYR A 78 7.98 -15.45 -11.18
N ALA A 79 9.20 -15.95 -11.32
CA ALA A 79 10.04 -15.72 -12.50
C ALA A 79 9.34 -16.07 -13.83
N TYR A 80 8.46 -17.07 -13.83
CA TYR A 80 7.78 -17.54 -15.04
C TYR A 80 6.51 -16.73 -15.38
N MET A 81 5.90 -16.08 -14.40
CA MET A 81 4.65 -15.31 -14.57
C MET A 81 4.86 -13.80 -14.56
N LYS A 82 6.03 -13.32 -14.16
CA LYS A 82 6.36 -11.89 -14.04
C LYS A 82 6.01 -11.12 -15.30
N ASP A 83 6.45 -11.60 -16.46
CA ASP A 83 6.26 -10.90 -17.73
C ASP A 83 4.78 -10.85 -18.13
N GLU A 84 4.03 -11.93 -17.88
CA GLU A 84 2.59 -11.99 -18.15
C GLU A 84 1.81 -11.02 -17.25
N LEU A 85 2.15 -10.94 -15.96
CA LEU A 85 1.56 -9.98 -15.02
C LEU A 85 1.75 -8.55 -15.52
N TRP A 86 2.98 -8.16 -15.84
CA TRP A 86 3.28 -6.79 -16.25
C TRP A 86 2.77 -6.46 -17.65
N LEU A 87 2.66 -7.46 -18.53
CA LEU A 87 1.99 -7.31 -19.82
C LEU A 87 0.50 -7.04 -19.64
N ALA A 88 -0.18 -7.78 -18.76
CA ALA A 88 -1.60 -7.59 -18.47
C ALA A 88 -1.85 -6.18 -17.91
N VAL A 89 -1.07 -5.74 -16.91
CA VAL A 89 -1.15 -4.38 -16.36
C VAL A 89 -0.89 -3.33 -17.45
N SER A 90 0.13 -3.53 -18.28
CA SER A 90 0.48 -2.60 -19.37
C SER A 90 -0.66 -2.45 -20.38
N SER A 91 -1.30 -3.56 -20.74
CA SER A 91 -2.41 -3.58 -21.70
C SER A 91 -3.66 -2.87 -21.19
N GLU A 92 -3.91 -2.91 -19.88
CA GLU A 92 -5.16 -2.43 -19.29
C GLU A 92 -5.10 -0.95 -18.87
N ILE A 93 -3.95 -0.44 -18.43
CA ILE A 93 -3.89 0.92 -17.85
C ILE A 93 -2.82 1.84 -18.45
N GLN A 94 -1.91 1.34 -19.28
CA GLN A 94 -0.77 2.11 -19.81
C GLN A 94 -0.01 2.84 -18.68
N PRO A 95 0.72 2.10 -17.81
CA PRO A 95 1.32 2.65 -16.59
C PRO A 95 2.23 3.87 -16.78
N ASN A 96 2.88 3.98 -17.94
CA ASN A 96 3.74 5.12 -18.28
C ASN A 96 2.96 6.44 -18.43
N ASP A 97 1.66 6.36 -18.75
CA ASP A 97 0.76 7.51 -18.86
C ASP A 97 -0.08 7.72 -17.59
N CYS A 98 0.22 6.97 -16.52
CA CYS A 98 -0.50 7.04 -15.26
C CYS A 98 0.14 8.00 -14.28
N ARG A 99 -0.70 8.63 -13.46
CA ARG A 99 -0.27 9.18 -12.19
C ARG A 99 -0.44 8.12 -11.11
N ILE A 100 0.67 7.75 -10.45
CA ILE A 100 0.72 6.56 -9.60
C ILE A 100 0.75 6.97 -8.13
N TYR A 101 -0.05 6.32 -7.30
CA TYR A 101 -0.11 6.57 -5.87
C TYR A 101 0.05 5.28 -5.07
N SER A 102 0.83 5.28 -4.01
CA SER A 102 0.77 4.23 -3.00
C SER A 102 -0.18 4.63 -1.88
N PHE A 103 -1.01 3.71 -1.41
CA PHE A 103 -1.83 3.91 -0.21
C PHE A 103 -1.19 3.25 1.00
N LYS A 104 -1.04 4.02 2.07
CA LYS A 104 -0.72 3.51 3.41
C LYS A 104 -1.87 3.92 4.32
N SER A 105 -2.54 2.92 4.87
CA SER A 105 -3.49 3.17 5.93
C SER A 105 -2.73 3.53 7.21
N ASN A 106 -3.26 4.51 7.92
CA ASN A 106 -2.78 4.92 9.24
C ASN A 106 -3.74 4.41 10.33
N TYR A 107 -4.67 3.53 9.98
CA TYR A 107 -5.76 3.06 10.84
C TYR A 107 -5.38 1.73 11.49
N SER A 108 -5.82 1.51 12.72
CA SER A 108 -5.63 0.23 13.42
C SER A 108 -6.53 -0.90 12.85
N ASP A 109 -7.64 -0.54 12.20
CA ASP A 109 -8.70 -1.45 11.78
C ASP A 109 -8.86 -1.48 10.24
N ASP A 110 -7.74 -1.57 9.51
CA ASP A 110 -7.75 -1.59 8.05
C ASP A 110 -7.54 -3.02 7.50
N PRO A 111 -7.92 -3.34 6.25
CA PRO A 111 -7.84 -4.70 5.71
C PRO A 111 -6.41 -5.24 5.57
N PHE A 112 -5.43 -4.38 5.81
CA PHE A 112 -4.03 -4.68 5.67
C PHE A 112 -3.36 -4.88 7.04
N SER A 113 -3.91 -4.34 8.14
CA SER A 113 -3.36 -4.44 9.49
C SER A 113 -3.68 -5.75 10.24
N GLU A 114 -4.26 -6.75 9.56
CA GLU A 114 -4.59 -8.05 10.14
C GLU A 114 -3.38 -8.82 10.70
N ASP A 115 -3.62 -9.57 11.78
CA ASP A 115 -2.60 -10.42 12.40
C ASP A 115 -2.01 -11.42 11.40
N GLY A 116 -0.68 -11.47 11.37
CA GLY A 116 0.06 -12.35 10.47
C GLY A 116 0.27 -11.82 9.05
N CYS A 117 -0.13 -10.59 8.73
CA CYS A 117 0.26 -9.96 7.47
C CYS A 117 1.78 -9.71 7.45
N LEU A 118 2.48 -10.36 6.51
CA LEU A 118 3.94 -10.23 6.34
C LEU A 118 4.30 -8.94 5.59
N TRP A 119 3.49 -8.61 4.60
CA TRP A 119 3.58 -7.39 3.83
C TRP A 119 2.30 -7.18 3.02
N TRP A 120 2.04 -5.93 2.68
CA TRP A 120 1.04 -5.53 1.71
C TRP A 120 1.59 -4.46 0.77
N LEU A 121 0.96 -4.32 -0.40
CA LEU A 121 1.22 -3.29 -1.38
C LEU A 121 -0.13 -2.83 -1.94
N ASN A 122 -0.32 -1.51 -2.01
CA ASN A 122 -1.51 -0.90 -2.59
C ASN A 122 -1.08 0.23 -3.52
N PHE A 123 -1.13 -0.02 -4.83
CA PHE A 123 -0.79 0.98 -5.85
C PHE A 123 -2.00 1.32 -6.70
N PHE A 124 -2.25 2.60 -6.88
CA PHE A 124 -3.29 3.14 -7.74
C PHE A 124 -2.64 3.73 -8.98
N PHE A 125 -3.09 3.30 -10.15
CA PHE A 125 -2.69 3.83 -11.44
C PHE A 125 -3.86 4.64 -12.00
N HIS A 126 -3.76 5.97 -11.96
CA HIS A 126 -4.79 6.85 -12.49
C HIS A 126 -4.40 7.34 -13.88
N ASN A 127 -5.09 6.82 -14.90
CA ASN A 127 -4.93 7.24 -16.29
C ASN A 127 -6.09 8.16 -16.68
N LYS A 128 -5.80 9.46 -16.82
CA LYS A 128 -6.81 10.47 -17.17
C LYS A 128 -7.31 10.34 -18.61
N THR A 129 -6.45 9.90 -19.53
CA THR A 129 -6.78 9.72 -20.95
C THR A 129 -7.77 8.57 -21.13
N LEU A 130 -7.53 7.45 -20.44
CA LEU A 130 -8.43 6.29 -20.43
C LEU A 130 -9.66 6.48 -19.52
N LYS A 131 -9.67 7.52 -18.68
CA LYS A 131 -10.67 7.74 -17.61
C LYS A 131 -10.81 6.51 -16.71
N ARG A 132 -9.67 5.92 -16.33
CA ARG A 132 -9.61 4.64 -15.63
C ARG A 132 -8.66 4.74 -14.44
N VAL A 133 -9.03 4.06 -13.36
CA VAL A 133 -8.17 3.84 -12.20
C VAL A 133 -8.02 2.34 -12.01
N LEU A 134 -6.78 1.86 -11.96
CA LEU A 134 -6.46 0.48 -11.61
C LEU A 134 -5.90 0.45 -10.19
N LEU A 135 -6.43 -0.45 -9.34
CA LEU A 135 -5.84 -0.78 -8.05
C LEU A 135 -5.08 -2.11 -8.18
N LEU A 136 -3.77 -2.05 -7.98
CA LEU A 136 -2.94 -3.24 -7.76
C LEU A 136 -2.76 -3.39 -6.24
N SER A 137 -3.55 -4.29 -5.65
CA SER A 137 -3.48 -4.61 -4.23
C SER A 137 -3.04 -6.05 -4.03
N CYS A 138 -2.03 -6.24 -3.18
CA CYS A 138 -1.47 -7.55 -2.86
C CYS A 138 -1.12 -7.62 -1.38
N ARG A 139 -1.36 -8.76 -0.74
CA ARG A 139 -0.93 -9.05 0.63
C ARG A 139 -0.39 -10.47 0.72
N ALA A 140 0.59 -10.68 1.59
CA ALA A 140 1.06 -12.00 1.98
C ALA A 140 0.78 -12.24 3.46
N MET A 141 0.17 -13.40 3.76
CA MET A 141 -0.16 -13.80 5.12
C MET A 141 0.75 -14.95 5.56
N SER A 142 1.13 -14.95 6.83
CA SER A 142 1.84 -16.06 7.46
C SER A 142 0.90 -17.26 7.62
N GLN A 143 1.34 -18.44 7.17
CA GLN A 143 0.59 -19.68 7.41
C GLN A 143 0.44 -19.99 8.90
N SER A 144 1.38 -19.54 9.74
CA SER A 144 1.31 -19.79 11.19
C SER A 144 0.25 -18.95 11.89
N ALA A 145 -0.13 -17.81 11.34
CA ALA A 145 -1.19 -16.96 11.90
C ALA A 145 -2.59 -17.46 11.50
N ALA A 146 -2.72 -18.09 10.32
CA ALA A 146 -3.97 -18.69 9.85
C ALA A 146 -4.46 -19.87 10.71
N VAL A 147 -3.60 -20.43 11.57
CA VAL A 147 -3.93 -21.57 12.45
C VAL A 147 -4.52 -21.11 13.80
N ASN A 148 -4.42 -19.83 14.13
CA ASN A 148 -4.84 -19.30 15.44
C ASN A 148 -6.25 -18.68 15.45
N ASP A 149 -7.12 -19.04 14.51
CA ASP A 149 -8.54 -18.69 14.58
C ASP A 149 -9.39 -19.92 14.98
N PRO A 150 -9.46 -20.28 16.28
CA PRO A 150 -10.27 -21.39 16.77
C PRO A 150 -11.72 -20.96 17.00
N LEU A 151 -12.31 -20.12 16.15
CA LEU A 151 -13.70 -19.68 16.29
C LEU A 151 -14.74 -20.66 15.74
N TRP A 152 -14.30 -21.79 15.18
CA TRP A 152 -15.19 -22.84 14.64
C TRP A 152 -15.16 -24.18 15.41
N ASP A 153 -14.37 -24.30 16.48
CA ASP A 153 -14.27 -25.52 17.29
C ASP A 153 -15.18 -25.50 18.54
N LEU A 154 -16.32 -24.82 18.49
CA LEU A 154 -17.34 -24.88 19.53
C LEU A 154 -18.71 -25.20 18.92
N GLU A 155 -18.89 -26.43 18.47
CA GLU A 155 -20.17 -27.16 18.52
C GLU A 155 -19.92 -28.62 18.11
N ASP A 156 -19.43 -29.43 19.05
CA ASP A 156 -19.63 -30.88 19.09
C ASP A 156 -19.26 -31.41 20.50
N GLU A 157 -20.17 -31.24 21.47
CA GLU A 157 -20.47 -32.21 22.54
C GLU A 157 -21.78 -31.88 23.28
#